data_AF-A0A927I2P5-F1
#
_entry.id   AF-A0A927I2P5-F1
#
_cell.length_a   1.000
_cell.length_b   1.000
_cell.length_c   1.000
_cell.angle_alpha   90.00
_cell.angle_beta   90.00
_cell.angle_gamma   90.00
#
_symmetry.space_group_name_H-M   'P 1'
#
loop_
_entity.id
_entity.type
_entity.pdbx_description
1 polymer ?
#
loop_
_entity_poly.entity_id
_entity_poly.type
_entity_poly.pdbx_seq_one_letter_code
_entity_poly.pdbx_strand_id
1 'polypeptide(L)'
;MTRRTDRRQCKETKMRLPALIILATPALAFFASPSLAADNAFSYKTSYRNVTSDPDKIWTGDTLAPNPKGTVTIHEYQLRTPDGEWLISQIWNDDCSSGTCPTRLVRIAASGERRVVVDDMMHQIVPPDDPRFADLSSNKKTEEFARRPFALSDNGKTLVNGDFKFGVDGDKQ
;
A
#
# COMPACT_ATOMS: atom_id res chain seq x y z
N MET A 1 40.94 -79.86 -12.90
CA MET A 1 40.14 -79.57 -11.69
C MET A 1 40.70 -78.30 -11.05
N THR A 2 39.83 -77.31 -10.81
CA THR A 2 39.94 -76.18 -9.84
C THR A 2 41.16 -75.23 -9.95
N ARG A 3 41.04 -74.03 -10.55
CA ARG A 3 40.49 -72.73 -10.07
C ARG A 3 41.31 -71.98 -9.00
N ARG A 4 41.49 -70.68 -9.31
CA ARG A 4 41.75 -69.45 -8.49
C ARG A 4 43.20 -68.93 -8.45
N THR A 5 43.54 -67.81 -9.10
CA THR A 5 43.43 -66.37 -8.68
C THR A 5 44.02 -66.11 -7.28
N ASP A 6 44.82 -65.08 -6.97
CA ASP A 6 45.18 -63.82 -7.64
C ASP A 6 46.42 -63.19 -6.94
N ARG A 7 47.15 -62.36 -7.69
CA ARG A 7 47.96 -61.17 -7.34
C ARG A 7 48.74 -61.06 -6.01
N ARG A 8 50.00 -60.65 -6.16
CA ARG A 8 50.49 -59.31 -5.73
C ARG A 8 51.87 -59.05 -6.34
N GLN A 9 51.93 -58.17 -7.34
CA GLN A 9 53.18 -57.59 -7.82
C GLN A 9 53.15 -56.09 -7.56
N CYS A 10 54.19 -55.63 -6.87
CA CYS A 10 54.50 -54.24 -6.58
C CYS A 10 54.54 -53.39 -7.85
N LYS A 11 54.07 -52.14 -7.75
CA LYS A 11 54.86 -50.96 -8.11
C LYS A 11 54.13 -49.68 -7.75
N GLU A 12 54.70 -48.95 -6.79
CA GLU A 12 54.62 -47.50 -6.79
C GLU A 12 55.30 -46.98 -8.06
N THR A 13 54.63 -46.10 -8.79
CA THR A 13 55.31 -45.04 -9.53
C THR A 13 54.41 -43.81 -9.58
N LYS A 14 54.82 -42.79 -8.81
CA LYS A 14 54.31 -41.42 -8.89
C LYS A 14 54.68 -40.79 -10.24
N MET A 15 53.70 -40.23 -10.93
CA MET A 15 53.77 -38.98 -11.73
C MET A 15 52.36 -38.68 -12.24
N ARG A 16 51.60 -37.79 -11.59
CA ARG A 16 51.51 -36.35 -11.90
C ARG A 16 51.42 -36.05 -13.41
N LEU A 17 50.20 -35.84 -13.91
CA LEU A 17 49.76 -34.52 -14.40
C LEU A 17 48.21 -34.48 -14.51
N PRO A 18 47.58 -33.31 -14.27
CA PRO A 18 46.20 -33.21 -13.82
C PRO A 18 45.19 -33.00 -14.95
N ALA A 19 43.94 -33.25 -14.57
CA ALA A 19 42.71 -33.13 -15.34
C ALA A 19 42.58 -31.83 -16.16
N LEU A 20 42.20 -31.99 -17.43
CA LEU A 20 41.50 -30.95 -18.19
C LEU A 20 40.12 -30.76 -17.54
N ILE A 21 40.00 -29.74 -16.69
CA ILE A 21 38.71 -29.29 -16.15
C ILE A 21 38.11 -28.33 -17.18
N ILE A 22 36.98 -28.76 -17.75
CA ILE A 22 36.08 -27.93 -18.55
C ILE A 22 35.56 -26.82 -17.63
N LEU A 23 36.07 -25.59 -17.79
CA LEU A 23 35.55 -24.42 -17.08
C LEU A 23 34.27 -23.95 -17.78
N ALA A 24 33.14 -24.37 -17.23
CA ALA A 24 31.84 -23.82 -17.54
C ALA A 24 31.75 -22.36 -17.04
N THR A 25 31.39 -21.47 -17.95
CA THR A 25 31.06 -20.05 -17.78
C THR A 25 30.06 -19.79 -16.64
N PRO A 26 30.31 -18.83 -15.73
CA PRO A 26 29.24 -18.14 -15.04
C PRO A 26 28.94 -16.85 -15.81
N ALA A 27 27.91 -16.89 -16.67
CA ALA A 27 27.25 -15.66 -17.09
C ALA A 27 26.55 -15.09 -15.84
N LEU A 28 27.16 -14.07 -15.22
CA LEU A 28 26.50 -13.21 -14.25
C LEU A 28 25.43 -12.42 -14.98
N ALA A 29 24.28 -13.05 -15.20
CA ALA A 29 23.07 -12.35 -15.59
C ALA A 29 22.57 -11.60 -14.35
N PHE A 30 23.03 -10.35 -14.21
CA PHE A 30 22.35 -9.34 -13.40
C PHE A 30 20.98 -9.11 -14.04
N PHE A 31 20.02 -9.98 -13.73
CA PHE A 31 18.62 -9.63 -13.84
C PHE A 31 18.33 -8.69 -12.68
N ALA A 32 18.65 -7.41 -12.86
CA ALA A 32 17.92 -6.37 -12.17
C ALA A 32 16.49 -6.45 -12.71
N SER A 33 15.66 -7.27 -12.08
CA SER A 33 14.23 -7.16 -12.25
C SER A 33 13.91 -5.68 -12.00
N PRO A 34 13.22 -4.98 -12.91
CA PRO A 34 12.58 -3.75 -12.50
C PRO A 34 11.65 -4.18 -11.38
N SER A 35 12.00 -3.82 -10.14
CA SER A 35 10.98 -3.69 -9.13
C SER A 35 10.03 -2.68 -9.75
N LEU A 36 8.92 -3.17 -10.30
CA LEU A 36 7.71 -2.37 -10.32
C LEU A 36 7.63 -1.86 -8.89
N ALA A 37 7.98 -0.61 -8.68
CA ALA A 37 7.56 0.09 -7.49
C ALA A 37 6.05 -0.11 -7.55
N ALA A 38 5.54 -1.06 -6.75
CA ALA A 38 4.11 -1.18 -6.55
C ALA A 38 3.68 0.24 -6.26
N ASP A 39 2.71 0.76 -7.02
CA ASP A 39 2.24 2.12 -6.83
C ASP A 39 1.88 2.25 -5.34
N ASN A 40 2.80 2.83 -4.57
CA ASN A 40 2.71 3.01 -3.12
C ASN A 40 1.82 4.24 -2.90
N ALA A 41 0.67 4.24 -3.55
CA ALA A 41 -0.25 5.35 -3.59
C ALA A 41 -1.61 4.84 -3.15
N PHE A 42 -2.28 5.67 -2.37
CA PHE A 42 -3.66 5.42 -2.05
C PHE A 42 -4.48 5.52 -3.34
N SER A 43 -5.37 4.55 -3.50
CA SER A 43 -6.29 4.45 -4.63
C SER A 43 -7.71 4.66 -4.12
N TYR A 44 -8.56 5.29 -4.92
CA TYR A 44 -9.95 5.44 -4.56
C TYR A 44 -10.60 4.06 -4.44
N LYS A 45 -11.25 3.79 -3.30
CA LYS A 45 -11.93 2.52 -3.04
C LYS A 45 -13.40 2.63 -3.41
N THR A 46 -14.14 3.52 -2.77
CA THR A 46 -15.60 3.63 -2.93
C THR A 46 -16.17 4.89 -2.29
N SER A 47 -17.44 5.17 -2.60
CA SER A 47 -18.28 6.12 -1.87
C SER A 47 -19.57 5.44 -1.42
N TYR A 48 -19.91 5.58 -0.15
CA TYR A 48 -21.20 5.19 0.40
C TYR A 48 -22.05 6.44 0.57
N ARG A 49 -23.10 6.56 -0.24
CA ARG A 49 -24.00 7.72 -0.24
C ARG A 49 -25.25 7.40 0.56
N ASN A 50 -25.83 8.42 1.17
CA ASN A 50 -27.04 8.31 1.95
C ASN A 50 -26.97 7.30 3.10
N VAL A 51 -25.83 7.24 3.79
CA VAL A 51 -25.62 6.23 4.83
C VAL A 51 -26.35 6.58 6.11
N THR A 52 -26.94 5.56 6.72
CA THR A 52 -27.44 5.57 8.10
C THR A 52 -26.66 4.62 9.01
N SER A 53 -25.77 3.82 8.42
CA SER A 53 -24.81 2.95 9.09
C SER A 53 -23.53 2.88 8.25
N ASP A 54 -22.38 2.75 8.91
CA ASP A 54 -21.10 2.58 8.22
C ASP A 54 -20.86 1.10 7.88
N PRO A 55 -20.81 0.72 6.57
CA PRO A 55 -20.56 -0.65 6.15
C PRO A 55 -19.23 -1.21 6.65
N ASP A 56 -18.22 -0.34 6.79
CA ASP A 56 -16.88 -0.70 7.21
C ASP A 56 -16.66 -0.54 8.72
N LYS A 57 -17.69 -0.08 9.46
CA LYS A 57 -17.70 0.03 10.93
C LYS A 57 -16.52 0.85 11.48
N ILE A 58 -16.03 1.81 10.71
CA ILE A 58 -15.00 2.78 11.09
C ILE A 58 -15.64 3.89 11.93
N TRP A 59 -16.84 4.30 11.55
CA TRP A 59 -17.62 5.37 12.12
C TRP A 59 -18.80 4.81 12.92
N THR A 60 -19.13 5.47 14.02
CA THR A 60 -20.22 5.06 14.92
C THR A 60 -20.86 6.29 15.57
N GLY A 61 -22.09 6.13 16.06
CA GLY A 61 -22.78 7.16 16.82
C GLY A 61 -23.21 8.36 15.96
N ASP A 62 -23.16 9.54 16.57
CA ASP A 62 -23.77 10.76 16.03
C ASP A 62 -23.11 11.25 14.73
N THR A 63 -21.89 10.80 14.40
CA THR A 63 -21.22 11.14 13.13
C THR A 63 -21.97 10.62 11.91
N LEU A 64 -22.86 9.62 12.09
CA LEU A 64 -23.71 9.05 11.05
C LEU A 64 -25.16 9.56 11.12
N ALA A 65 -25.46 10.49 12.03
CA ALA A 65 -26.80 11.05 12.15
C ALA A 65 -27.17 11.82 10.87
N PRO A 66 -28.38 11.63 10.32
CA PRO A 66 -28.86 12.42 9.18
C PRO A 66 -28.86 13.91 9.53
N ASN A 67 -28.38 14.76 8.61
CA ASN A 67 -28.32 16.19 8.83
C ASN A 67 -29.52 16.93 8.19
N PRO A 68 -29.76 18.21 8.53
CA PRO A 68 -30.86 18.99 7.96
C PRO A 68 -30.72 19.24 6.45
N LYS A 69 -29.50 19.12 5.90
CA LYS A 69 -29.19 19.24 4.47
C LYS A 69 -29.30 17.90 3.71
N GLY A 70 -29.68 16.81 4.38
CA GLY A 70 -29.76 15.47 3.83
C GLY A 70 -28.88 14.46 4.57
N THR A 71 -28.30 13.56 3.80
CA THR A 71 -27.75 12.31 4.31
C THR A 71 -26.22 12.34 4.38
N VAL A 72 -25.65 11.49 5.24
CA VAL A 72 -24.20 11.34 5.36
C VAL A 72 -23.64 10.61 4.14
N THR A 73 -22.47 11.02 3.68
CA THR A 73 -21.68 10.28 2.67
C THR A 73 -20.32 9.92 3.24
N ILE A 74 -19.87 8.69 3.03
CA ILE A 74 -18.53 8.22 3.38
C ILE A 74 -17.75 8.02 2.09
N HIS A 75 -16.53 8.52 2.05
CA HIS A 75 -15.63 8.34 0.93
C HIS A 75 -14.33 7.68 1.38
N GLU A 76 -13.86 6.71 0.60
CA GLU A 76 -12.74 5.87 1.03
C GLU A 76 -11.63 5.73 0.00
N TYR A 77 -10.40 5.74 0.50
CA TYR A 77 -9.18 5.45 -0.24
C TYR A 77 -8.41 4.33 0.44
N GLN A 78 -7.83 3.43 -0.34
CA GLN A 78 -7.10 2.28 0.16
C GLN A 78 -5.69 2.20 -0.40
N LEU A 79 -4.78 1.72 0.42
CA LEU A 79 -3.45 1.27 0.04
C LEU A 79 -3.27 -0.17 0.53
N ARG A 80 -2.90 -1.08 -0.37
CA ARG A 80 -2.61 -2.48 -0.05
C ARG A 80 -1.11 -2.69 0.00
N THR A 81 -0.64 -3.31 1.06
CA THR A 81 0.78 -3.65 1.27
C THR A 81 0.91 -5.12 1.65
N PRO A 82 2.11 -5.72 1.56
CA PRO A 82 2.33 -7.07 2.06
C PRO A 82 2.02 -7.25 3.56
N ASP A 83 2.15 -6.19 4.35
CA ASP A 83 1.96 -6.22 5.81
C ASP A 83 0.50 -5.94 6.25
N GLY A 84 -0.39 -5.67 5.29
CA GLY A 84 -1.79 -5.32 5.53
C GLY A 84 -2.28 -4.18 4.65
N GLU A 85 -3.44 -3.63 4.99
CA GLU A 85 -4.07 -2.54 4.26
C GLU A 85 -4.12 -1.26 5.11
N TRP A 86 -4.05 -0.13 4.43
CA TRP A 86 -4.37 1.17 4.97
C TRP A 86 -5.64 1.68 4.33
N LEU A 87 -6.57 2.16 5.15
CA LEU A 87 -7.83 2.70 4.71
C LEU A 87 -7.98 4.11 5.25
N ILE A 88 -8.21 5.05 4.36
CA ILE A 88 -8.63 6.40 4.71
C ILE A 88 -10.13 6.46 4.48
N SER A 89 -10.86 6.85 5.50
CA SER A 89 -12.31 7.03 5.45
C SER A 89 -12.62 8.46 5.84
N GLN A 90 -13.34 9.19 5.01
CA GLN A 90 -13.73 10.58 5.25
C GLN A 90 -15.26 10.69 5.23
N ILE A 91 -15.83 11.34 6.25
CA ILE A 91 -17.26 11.60 6.34
C ILE A 91 -17.59 13.01 5.82
N TRP A 92 -18.60 13.09 4.98
CA TRP A 92 -19.24 14.35 4.61
C TRP A 92 -20.57 14.46 5.37
N ASN A 93 -20.53 15.17 6.48
CA ASN A 93 -21.65 15.54 7.34
C ASN A 93 -21.63 17.07 7.60
N ASP A 94 -22.38 17.55 8.59
CA ASP A 94 -22.40 18.97 8.96
C ASP A 94 -21.05 19.48 9.50
N ASP A 95 -20.25 18.61 10.10
CA ASP A 95 -18.91 18.95 10.56
C ASP A 95 -17.96 19.18 9.38
N CYS A 96 -18.28 18.65 8.19
CA CYS A 96 -17.58 19.00 6.96
C CYS A 96 -17.99 20.37 6.41
N SER A 97 -17.81 21.42 7.23
CA SER A 97 -18.06 22.80 6.82
C SER A 97 -16.80 23.44 6.25
N SER A 98 -16.94 24.22 5.18
CA SER A 98 -15.84 24.96 4.53
C SER A 98 -14.75 24.11 3.85
N GLY A 99 -15.04 22.85 3.53
CA GLY A 99 -14.12 21.99 2.78
C GLY A 99 -13.06 21.30 3.63
N THR A 100 -13.28 21.18 4.94
CA THR A 100 -12.49 20.32 5.84
C THR A 100 -13.45 19.34 6.52
N CYS A 101 -13.23 18.04 6.37
CA CYS A 101 -14.11 16.96 6.77
C CYS A 101 -13.48 16.04 7.84
N PRO A 102 -14.29 15.43 8.72
CA PRO A 102 -13.84 14.35 9.60
C PRO A 102 -13.21 13.21 8.81
N THR A 103 -12.00 12.81 9.17
CA THR A 103 -11.19 11.83 8.45
C THR A 103 -10.50 10.89 9.43
N ARG A 104 -10.58 9.58 9.14
CA ARG A 104 -9.90 8.52 9.88
C ARG A 104 -8.91 7.79 9.00
N LEU A 105 -7.70 7.59 9.52
CA LEU A 105 -6.76 6.61 8.98
C LEU A 105 -6.85 5.33 9.80
N VAL A 106 -7.07 4.23 9.11
CA VAL A 106 -7.23 2.90 9.70
C VAL A 106 -6.12 1.99 9.17
N ARG A 107 -5.42 1.35 10.10
CA ARG A 107 -4.54 0.22 9.81
C ARG A 107 -5.35 -1.07 9.89
N ILE A 108 -5.32 -1.87 8.84
CA ILE A 108 -5.96 -3.18 8.75
C ILE A 108 -4.84 -4.22 8.66
N ALA A 109 -4.61 -4.96 9.73
CA ALA A 109 -3.61 -6.02 9.74
C ALA A 109 -4.01 -7.15 8.78
N ALA A 110 -3.05 -7.98 8.36
CA ALA A 110 -3.32 -9.17 7.55
C ALA A 110 -4.30 -10.17 8.23
N SER A 111 -4.43 -10.12 9.56
CA SER A 111 -5.43 -10.86 10.34
C SER A 111 -6.86 -10.31 10.21
N GLY A 112 -7.04 -9.13 9.61
CA GLY A 112 -8.30 -8.39 9.55
C GLY A 112 -8.56 -7.47 10.74
N GLU A 113 -7.67 -7.45 11.74
CA GLU A 113 -7.76 -6.50 12.87
C GLU A 113 -7.66 -5.06 12.36
N ARG A 114 -8.61 -4.21 12.77
CA ARG A 114 -8.69 -2.80 12.38
C ARG A 114 -8.34 -1.90 13.56
N ARG A 115 -7.48 -0.92 13.34
CA ARG A 115 -7.13 0.11 14.33
C ARG A 115 -7.14 1.49 13.69
N VAL A 116 -7.94 2.40 14.26
CA VAL A 116 -7.84 3.83 13.94
C VAL A 116 -6.54 4.35 14.53
N VAL A 117 -5.69 4.94 13.68
CA VAL A 117 -4.42 5.53 14.09
C VAL A 117 -4.39 7.05 13.94
N VAL A 118 -5.32 7.62 13.16
CA VAL A 118 -5.58 9.06 13.05
C VAL A 118 -7.09 9.27 13.06
N ASP A 119 -7.55 10.26 13.82
CA ASP A 119 -8.95 10.74 13.87
C ASP A 119 -8.87 12.27 13.94
N ASP A 120 -9.03 12.95 12.80
CA ASP A 120 -8.80 14.39 12.65
C ASP A 120 -9.63 15.00 11.51
N MET A 121 -9.55 16.32 11.32
CA MET A 121 -10.22 17.07 10.25
C MET A 121 -9.24 17.33 9.09
N MET A 122 -9.54 16.87 7.87
CA MET A 122 -8.69 17.06 6.69
C MET A 122 -9.46 17.67 5.53
N HIS A 123 -8.79 18.28 4.55
CA HIS A 123 -9.42 18.81 3.36
C HIS A 123 -10.34 17.77 2.71
N GLN A 124 -11.48 18.28 2.25
CA GLN A 124 -12.48 17.52 1.56
C GLN A 124 -11.85 16.84 0.34
N ILE A 125 -11.97 15.53 0.30
CA ILE A 125 -11.54 14.76 -0.85
C ILE A 125 -12.50 15.03 -2.00
N VAL A 126 -12.06 14.92 -3.25
CA VAL A 126 -12.97 15.04 -4.39
C VAL A 126 -13.04 13.67 -5.05
N PRO A 127 -14.19 12.97 -5.00
CA PRO A 127 -14.32 11.68 -5.65
C PRO A 127 -14.07 11.83 -7.15
N PRO A 128 -13.34 10.90 -7.79
CA PRO A 128 -12.96 11.01 -9.19
C PRO A 128 -14.16 11.01 -10.15
N ASP A 129 -15.31 10.51 -9.70
CA ASP A 129 -16.56 10.39 -10.44
C ASP A 129 -17.61 11.45 -10.08
N ASP A 130 -17.26 12.48 -9.29
CA ASP A 130 -18.23 13.48 -8.86
C ASP A 130 -18.41 14.61 -9.90
N PRO A 131 -19.57 14.69 -10.58
CA PRO A 131 -19.79 15.63 -11.67
C PRO A 131 -19.77 17.09 -11.23
N ARG A 132 -19.95 17.38 -9.94
CA ARG A 132 -19.88 18.75 -9.39
C ARG A 132 -18.48 19.35 -9.50
N PHE A 133 -17.47 18.52 -9.71
CA PHE A 133 -16.07 18.90 -9.72
C PHE A 133 -15.40 18.72 -11.10
N ALA A 134 -16.18 18.48 -12.15
CA ALA A 134 -15.67 18.33 -13.52
C ALA A 134 -14.89 19.57 -14.02
N ASP A 135 -15.21 20.75 -13.49
CA ASP A 135 -14.64 22.04 -13.89
C ASP A 135 -13.43 22.50 -13.04
N LEU A 136 -12.95 21.69 -12.09
CA LEU A 136 -11.77 22.01 -11.26
C LEU A 136 -10.45 22.19 -12.05
N SER A 137 -10.46 21.92 -13.36
CA SER A 137 -9.33 21.98 -14.29
C SER A 137 -8.63 23.34 -14.43
N SER A 138 -9.17 24.41 -13.84
CA SER A 138 -8.57 25.75 -13.92
C SER A 138 -7.36 25.98 -12.98
N ASN A 139 -7.15 25.11 -11.97
CA ASN A 139 -6.00 25.19 -11.06
C ASN A 139 -5.28 23.83 -10.95
N LYS A 140 -4.04 23.78 -11.46
CA LYS A 140 -3.22 22.54 -11.49
C LYS A 140 -3.03 21.89 -10.11
N LYS A 141 -2.88 22.67 -9.03
CA LYS A 141 -2.68 22.10 -7.69
C LYS A 141 -3.96 21.47 -7.14
N THR A 142 -5.10 22.12 -7.39
CA THR A 142 -6.41 21.59 -7.02
C THR A 142 -6.75 20.35 -7.82
N GLU A 143 -6.39 20.33 -9.11
CA GLU A 143 -6.55 19.15 -9.96
C GLU A 143 -5.67 17.98 -9.49
N GLU A 144 -4.42 18.24 -9.14
CA GLU A 144 -3.49 17.21 -8.63
C GLU A 144 -3.99 16.61 -7.31
N PHE A 145 -4.43 17.45 -6.37
CA PHE A 145 -5.03 16.99 -5.12
C PHE A 145 -6.33 16.21 -5.36
N ALA A 146 -7.21 16.68 -6.24
CA ALA A 146 -8.45 15.95 -6.56
C ALA A 146 -8.16 14.56 -7.16
N ARG A 147 -7.10 14.43 -7.97
CA ARG A 147 -6.70 13.15 -8.56
C ARG A 147 -6.02 12.22 -7.54
N ARG A 148 -5.20 12.76 -6.63
CA ARG A 148 -4.42 11.99 -5.64
C ARG A 148 -4.37 12.74 -4.29
N PRO A 149 -5.47 12.77 -3.52
CA PRO A 149 -5.51 13.54 -2.28
C PRO A 149 -4.60 12.97 -1.19
N PHE A 150 -4.21 11.70 -1.33
CA PHE A 150 -3.35 10.97 -0.41
C PHE A 150 -2.22 10.31 -1.18
N ALA A 151 -0.99 10.76 -0.94
CA ALA A 151 0.21 10.19 -1.53
C ALA A 151 1.19 9.77 -0.43
N LEU A 152 1.94 8.69 -0.64
CA LEU A 152 3.10 8.44 0.19
C LEU A 152 4.29 9.28 -0.31
N SER A 153 5.15 9.71 0.60
CA SER A 153 6.48 10.17 0.22
C SER A 153 7.27 9.05 -0.46
N ASP A 154 8.36 9.40 -1.15
CA ASP A 154 9.19 8.45 -1.91
C ASP A 154 9.69 7.25 -1.09
N ASN A 155 9.86 7.43 0.23
CA ASN A 155 10.28 6.36 1.13
C ASN A 155 9.14 5.38 1.52
N GLY A 156 7.90 5.64 1.12
CA GLY A 156 6.71 4.83 1.44
C GLY A 156 6.25 4.88 2.90
N LYS A 157 6.92 5.65 3.77
CA LYS A 157 6.73 5.63 5.23
C LYS A 157 5.93 6.80 5.77
N THR A 158 5.67 7.81 4.96
CA THR A 158 4.92 9.00 5.38
C THR A 158 3.77 9.23 4.42
N LEU A 159 2.54 9.30 4.94
CA LEU A 159 1.45 9.85 4.16
C LEU A 159 1.60 11.36 4.11
N VAL A 160 1.46 11.91 2.91
CA VAL A 160 1.33 13.33 2.64
C VAL A 160 -0.06 13.54 2.04
N ASN A 161 -0.91 14.20 2.81
CA ASN A 161 -2.06 14.92 2.29
C ASN A 161 -1.71 16.41 2.43
N GLY A 162 -2.22 17.30 1.56
CA GLY A 162 -1.98 18.74 1.65
C GLY A 162 -2.12 19.36 3.06
N ASP A 163 -2.83 18.71 3.98
CA ASP A 163 -2.96 19.08 5.40
C ASP A 163 -1.87 18.57 6.33
N PHE A 164 -1.53 17.27 6.22
CA PHE A 164 -0.76 16.58 7.23
C PHE A 164 0.28 15.64 6.63
N LYS A 165 1.35 15.48 7.40
CA LYS A 165 2.33 14.42 7.20
C LYS A 165 2.32 13.51 8.40
N PHE A 166 2.11 12.21 8.23
CA PHE A 166 2.16 11.26 9.34
C PHE A 166 2.81 9.94 8.95
N GLY A 167 3.44 9.29 9.92
CA GLY A 167 4.10 8.00 9.73
C GLY A 167 3.08 6.88 9.56
N VAL A 168 3.21 6.09 8.51
CA VAL A 168 2.40 4.86 8.34
C VAL A 168 2.98 3.67 9.12
N ASP A 169 4.16 3.77 9.72
CA ASP A 169 4.69 2.68 10.58
C ASP A 169 4.13 2.71 12.01
N GLY A 170 3.19 3.61 12.32
CA GLY A 170 2.62 3.76 13.67
C GLY A 170 3.51 4.53 14.65
N ASP A 171 4.59 5.14 14.16
CA ASP A 171 5.41 6.05 14.95
C ASP A 171 4.61 7.33 15.24
N LYS A 172 4.27 7.50 16.51
CA LYS A 172 3.69 8.74 17.03
C LYS A 172 4.67 9.89 16.74
N GLN A 173 4.15 10.97 16.16
CA GLN A 173 4.80 12.28 16.26
C GLN A 173 4.72 12.81 17.68
#